data_AF-A0A3G8H9B7-F1
#
_entry.id   AF-A0A3G8H9B7-F1
#
_cell.length_a   1.000
_cell.length_b   1.000
_cell.length_c   1.000
_cell.angle_alpha   90.00
_cell.angle_beta   90.00
_cell.angle_gamma   90.00
#
_symmetry.space_group_name_H-M   'P 1'
#
loop_
_entity.id
_entity.type
_entity.pdbx_description
1 polymer ?
#
loop_
_entity_poly.entity_id
_entity_poly.type
_entity_poly.pdbx_seq_one_letter_code
_entity_poly.pdbx_strand_id
1 'polypeptide(L)'
;MRFTRFGRHEPIDFNARRQAAFARKQQRERDRYPLFAEHVAGEQHSADEELTRRQRRSDRLEATTRDLQARVWREKRAVYFSLSAVQQAEIRAKWLAWTGPTTAFYFAYIVDNVSGEAARRDEVSRAHTLEVRRRVLANMPEQAALEIA
;
A
#
# COMPACT_ATOMS: atom_id res chain seq x y z
N MET A 1 10.84 -3.31 23.47
CA MET A 1 11.17 -3.56 22.06
C MET A 1 11.38 -2.21 21.38
N ARG A 2 12.38 -2.07 20.50
CA ARG A 2 12.74 -0.81 19.81
C ARG A 2 11.74 -0.52 18.69
N PHE A 3 11.09 0.64 18.67
CA PHE A 3 10.19 1.05 17.57
C PHE A 3 10.39 2.53 17.25
N THR A 4 10.39 2.87 15.96
CA THR A 4 10.45 4.25 15.49
C THR A 4 9.07 4.86 15.65
N ARG A 5 8.98 6.01 16.31
CA ARG A 5 7.73 6.76 16.42
C ARG A 5 7.24 7.14 15.03
N PHE A 6 5.95 6.93 14.77
CA PHE A 6 5.32 7.42 13.55
C PHE A 6 5.34 8.96 13.56
N GLY A 7 6.09 9.56 12.64
CA GLY A 7 6.20 11.01 12.49
C GLY A 7 4.90 11.62 11.95
N ARG A 8 4.62 12.85 12.36
CA ARG A 8 3.53 13.64 11.76
C ARG A 8 4.13 14.53 10.69
N HIS A 9 3.48 14.61 9.54
CA HIS A 9 3.93 15.48 8.46
C HIS A 9 3.29 16.86 8.59
N GLU A 10 4.04 17.88 8.18
CA GLU A 10 3.49 19.24 8.06
C GLU A 10 2.40 19.28 6.98
N PRO A 11 1.48 20.26 7.07
CA PRO A 11 0.50 20.51 6.01
C PRO A 11 1.14 20.65 4.62
N ILE A 12 0.38 20.31 3.59
CA ILE A 12 0.84 20.38 2.21
C ILE A 12 1.18 21.82 1.85
N ASP A 13 2.47 22.09 1.64
CA ASP A 13 2.91 23.34 1.03
C ASP A 13 2.52 23.33 -0.46
N PHE A 14 1.49 24.10 -0.81
CA PHE A 14 1.06 24.31 -2.20
C PHE A 14 1.52 25.67 -2.73
N ASN A 15 2.85 25.84 -2.73
CA ASN A 15 3.53 27.02 -3.23
C ASN A 15 3.24 27.37 -4.70
N ALA A 16 3.67 28.58 -5.09
CA ALA A 16 3.48 29.15 -6.42
C ALA A 16 3.89 28.21 -7.57
N ARG A 17 5.00 27.46 -7.41
CA ARG A 17 5.44 26.49 -8.44
C ARG A 17 4.42 25.37 -8.64
N ARG A 18 3.85 24.86 -7.55
CA ARG A 18 2.84 23.78 -7.58
C ARG A 18 1.50 24.30 -8.12
N GLN A 19 1.10 25.52 -7.76
CA GLN A 19 -0.09 26.17 -8.33
C GLN A 19 0.04 26.37 -9.84
N ALA A 20 1.18 26.88 -10.32
CA ALA A 20 1.44 27.04 -11.75
C ALA A 20 1.44 25.70 -12.50
N ALA A 21 1.95 24.63 -11.88
CA ALA A 21 1.88 23.28 -12.46
C ALA A 21 0.44 22.75 -12.55
N PHE A 22 -0.40 23.06 -11.56
CA PHE A 22 -1.82 22.74 -11.56
C PHE A 22 -2.58 23.52 -12.65
N ALA A 23 -2.33 24.82 -12.79
CA ALA A 23 -2.91 25.63 -13.87
C ALA A 23 -2.53 25.09 -15.27
N ARG A 24 -1.26 24.71 -15.48
CA ARG A 24 -0.83 24.07 -16.73
C ARG A 24 -1.52 22.72 -16.98
N LYS A 25 -1.80 21.94 -15.94
CA LYS A 25 -2.58 20.70 -16.06
C LYS A 25 -4.00 21.02 -16.54
N GLN A 26 -4.66 22.00 -15.90
CA GLN A 26 -6.01 22.41 -16.28
C GLN A 26 -6.07 22.92 -17.72
N GLN A 27 -5.06 23.70 -18.14
CA GLN A 27 -4.95 24.14 -19.54
C GLN A 27 -4.88 22.95 -20.50
N ARG A 28 -4.00 21.98 -20.25
CA ARG A 28 -3.88 20.77 -21.09
C ARG A 28 -5.18 19.96 -21.15
N GLU A 29 -5.95 19.94 -20.08
CA GLU A 29 -7.26 19.25 -20.04
C GLU A 29 -8.29 19.96 -20.92
N ARG A 30 -8.30 21.29 -20.95
CA ARG A 30 -9.15 22.09 -21.86
C ARG A 30 -8.72 21.93 -23.31
N ASP A 31 -7.42 22.02 -23.58
CA ASP A 31 -6.84 21.91 -24.92
C ASP A 31 -7.10 20.54 -25.56
N ARG A 32 -7.27 19.50 -24.74
CA ARG A 32 -7.60 18.14 -25.21
C ARG A 32 -8.99 18.07 -25.84
N TYR A 33 -9.92 18.92 -25.41
CA TYR A 33 -11.30 18.93 -25.88
C TYR A 33 -11.72 20.35 -26.28
N PRO A 34 -11.18 20.90 -27.39
CA PRO A 34 -11.32 22.31 -27.73
C PRO A 34 -12.78 22.72 -27.97
N LEU A 35 -13.62 21.82 -28.49
CA LEU A 35 -15.07 22.05 -28.68
C LEU A 35 -15.85 22.12 -27.36
N PHE A 36 -15.26 21.64 -26.26
CA PHE A 36 -15.87 21.60 -24.93
C PHE A 36 -15.04 22.36 -23.89
N ALA A 37 -14.12 23.24 -24.32
CA ALA A 37 -13.16 23.88 -23.43
C ALA A 37 -13.84 24.65 -22.28
N GLU A 38 -14.94 25.35 -22.57
CA GLU A 38 -15.75 26.06 -21.57
C GLU A 38 -16.47 25.11 -20.61
N HIS A 39 -16.97 23.99 -21.11
CA HIS A 39 -17.62 22.97 -20.27
C HIS A 39 -16.59 22.32 -19.32
N VAL A 40 -15.42 21.95 -19.85
CA VAL A 40 -14.30 21.42 -19.05
C VAL A 40 -13.83 22.44 -18.02
N ALA A 41 -13.74 23.73 -18.39
CA ALA A 41 -13.38 24.80 -17.45
C ALA A 41 -14.41 24.92 -16.32
N GLY A 42 -15.71 24.78 -16.62
CA GLY A 42 -16.78 24.83 -15.63
C GLY A 42 -16.77 23.67 -14.61
N GLU A 43 -16.21 22.50 -14.99
CA GLU A 43 -16.04 21.35 -14.10
C GLU A 43 -14.72 21.38 -13.30
N GLN A 44 -13.79 22.26 -13.68
CA GLN A 44 -12.48 22.35 -13.04
C GLN A 44 -12.55 23.07 -11.71
N HIS A 45 -12.03 22.43 -10.67
CA HIS A 45 -11.96 22.99 -9.32
C HIS A 45 -10.81 23.99 -9.15
N SER A 46 -10.93 24.88 -8.18
CA SER A 46 -9.95 25.93 -7.91
C SER A 46 -8.65 25.40 -7.30
N ALA A 47 -7.62 26.24 -7.26
CA ALA A 47 -6.35 25.91 -6.60
C ALA A 47 -6.53 25.64 -5.10
N ASP A 48 -7.41 26.39 -4.43
CA ASP A 48 -7.71 26.23 -3.00
C ASP A 48 -8.48 24.94 -2.72
N GLU A 49 -9.41 24.59 -3.61
CA GLU A 49 -10.10 23.31 -3.56
C GLU A 49 -9.12 22.15 -3.78
N GLU A 50 -8.18 22.28 -4.70
CA GLU A 50 -7.13 21.27 -4.92
C GLU A 50 -6.24 21.11 -3.69
N LEU A 51 -5.82 22.21 -3.06
CA LEU A 51 -5.05 22.18 -1.82
C LEU A 51 -5.83 21.44 -0.73
N THR A 52 -7.10 21.81 -0.53
CA THR A 52 -7.98 21.18 0.45
C THR A 52 -8.12 19.68 0.20
N ARG A 53 -8.31 19.27 -1.06
CA ARG A 53 -8.40 17.86 -1.45
C ARG A 53 -7.10 17.10 -1.17
N ARG A 54 -5.95 17.70 -1.48
CA ARG A 54 -4.62 17.12 -1.20
C ARG A 54 -4.38 16.97 0.30
N GLN A 55 -4.73 17.97 1.09
CA GLN A 55 -4.59 17.92 2.53
C GLN A 55 -5.45 16.79 3.12
N ARG A 56 -6.75 16.74 2.78
CA ARG A 56 -7.66 15.66 3.23
C ARG A 56 -7.13 14.27 2.87
N ARG A 57 -6.56 14.11 1.67
CA ARG A 57 -5.95 12.84 1.25
C ARG A 57 -4.71 12.51 2.08
N SER A 58 -3.86 13.50 2.36
CA SER A 58 -2.68 13.34 3.21
C SER A 58 -3.07 12.91 4.63
N ASP A 59 -4.03 13.61 5.24
CA ASP A 59 -4.50 13.32 6.60
C ASP A 59 -5.09 11.91 6.70
N ARG A 60 -5.91 11.53 5.70
CA ARG A 60 -6.49 10.19 5.62
C ARG A 60 -5.42 9.12 5.46
N LEU A 61 -4.40 9.36 4.64
CA LEU A 61 -3.29 8.41 4.48
C LEU A 61 -2.51 8.25 5.79
N GLU A 62 -2.24 9.34 6.49
CA GLU A 62 -1.58 9.29 7.80
C GLU A 62 -2.40 8.47 8.80
N ALA A 63 -3.68 8.79 8.96
CA ALA A 63 -4.57 8.08 9.89
C ALA A 63 -4.66 6.58 9.57
N THR A 64 -4.96 6.24 8.31
CA THR A 64 -5.08 4.84 7.88
C THR A 64 -3.78 4.05 8.02
N THR A 65 -2.63 4.68 7.78
CA THR A 65 -1.32 4.02 7.97
C THR A 65 -1.03 3.76 9.44
N ARG A 66 -1.35 4.72 10.32
CA ARG A 66 -1.19 4.56 11.77
C ARG A 66 -2.08 3.45 12.31
N ASP A 67 -3.33 3.40 11.87
CA ASP A 67 -4.29 2.36 12.26
C ASP A 67 -3.83 0.97 11.79
N LEU A 68 -3.33 0.89 10.56
CA LEU A 68 -2.76 -0.33 10.01
C LEU A 68 -1.55 -0.81 10.83
N GLN A 69 -0.61 0.08 11.15
CA GLN A 69 0.54 -0.27 11.98
C GLN A 69 0.12 -0.73 13.38
N ALA A 70 -0.83 -0.05 14.02
CA ALA A 70 -1.34 -0.42 15.34
C ALA A 70 -2.05 -1.79 15.32
N ARG A 71 -2.83 -2.07 14.27
CA ARG A 71 -3.47 -3.37 14.06
C ARG A 71 -2.45 -4.49 13.93
N VAL A 72 -1.48 -4.34 13.01
CA VAL A 72 -0.42 -5.34 12.80
C VAL A 72 0.41 -5.56 14.06
N TRP A 73 0.73 -4.49 14.78
CA TRP A 73 1.45 -4.59 16.06
C TRP A 73 0.67 -5.45 17.07
N ARG A 74 -0.60 -5.14 17.30
CA ARG A 74 -1.42 -5.89 18.27
C ARG A 74 -1.53 -7.37 17.90
N GLU A 75 -1.81 -7.65 16.63
CA GLU A 75 -1.91 -9.01 16.10
C GLU A 75 -0.60 -9.79 16.31
N LYS A 76 0.52 -9.26 15.82
CA LYS A 76 1.80 -9.98 15.83
C LYS A 76 2.45 -10.02 17.20
N ARG A 77 2.14 -9.06 18.07
CA ARG A 77 2.48 -9.13 19.49
C ARG A 77 1.74 -10.29 20.16
N ALA A 78 0.46 -10.51 19.87
CA ALA A 78 -0.27 -11.66 20.41
C ALA A 78 0.34 -12.98 19.94
N VAL A 79 0.68 -13.09 18.65
CA VAL A 79 1.40 -14.25 18.10
C VAL A 79 2.74 -14.45 18.82
N TYR A 80 3.57 -13.41 18.94
CA TYR A 80 4.85 -13.47 19.63
C TYR A 80 4.75 -14.08 21.03
N PHE A 81 3.78 -13.63 21.84
CA PHE A 81 3.60 -14.15 23.20
C PHE A 81 2.98 -15.55 23.27
N SER A 82 2.41 -16.06 22.18
CA SER A 82 1.93 -17.45 22.09
C SER A 82 3.02 -18.47 21.72
N LEU A 83 4.18 -18.00 21.23
CA LEU A 83 5.27 -18.87 20.80
C LEU A 83 6.08 -19.42 21.98
N SER A 84 6.86 -20.47 21.72
CA SER A 84 7.80 -21.04 22.69
C SER A 84 8.85 -20.01 23.16
N ALA A 85 9.41 -20.21 24.35
CA ALA A 85 10.45 -19.33 24.90
C ALA A 85 11.68 -19.22 23.98
N VAL A 86 12.04 -20.31 23.29
CA VAL A 86 13.15 -20.35 22.32
C VAL A 86 12.87 -19.42 21.13
N GLN A 87 11.69 -19.53 20.53
CA GLN A 87 11.28 -18.66 19.41
C GLN A 87 11.17 -17.20 19.85
N GLN A 88 10.65 -16.94 21.05
CA GLN A 88 10.58 -15.58 21.61
C GLN A 88 11.97 -14.95 21.79
N ALA A 89 12.96 -15.73 22.21
CA ALA A 89 14.34 -15.31 22.36
C ALA A 89 14.99 -15.03 20.99
N GLU A 90 14.77 -15.91 20.00
CA GLU A 90 15.24 -15.72 18.64
C GLU A 90 14.68 -14.44 18.01
N ILE A 91 13.37 -14.22 18.08
CA ILE A 91 12.73 -13.00 17.55
C ILE A 91 13.31 -11.75 18.22
N ARG A 92 13.53 -11.80 19.55
CA ARG A 92 14.12 -10.68 20.29
C ARG A 92 15.54 -10.38 19.82
N ALA A 93 16.37 -11.42 19.66
CA ALA A 93 17.73 -11.27 19.16
C ALA A 93 17.75 -10.67 17.74
N LYS A 94 16.92 -11.19 16.83
CA LYS A 94 16.77 -10.65 15.47
C LYS A 94 16.29 -9.20 15.45
N TRP A 95 15.33 -8.85 16.31
CA TRP A 95 14.81 -7.49 16.39
C TRP A 95 15.84 -6.49 16.94
N LEU A 96 16.66 -6.89 17.90
CA LEU A 96 17.75 -6.07 18.43
C LEU A 96 18.84 -5.84 17.39
N ALA A 97 19.19 -6.86 16.62
CA ALA A 97 20.19 -6.80 15.54
C ALA A 97 19.67 -6.14 14.25
N TRP A 98 18.36 -5.85 14.14
CA TRP A 98 17.74 -5.31 12.94
C TRP A 98 18.35 -3.95 12.53
N THR A 99 18.63 -3.76 11.25
CA THR A 99 19.19 -2.50 10.72
C THR A 99 18.20 -1.69 9.88
N GLY A 100 17.06 -2.29 9.53
CA GLY A 100 16.01 -1.64 8.75
C GLY A 100 15.06 -0.78 9.60
N PRO A 101 13.96 -0.31 8.99
CA PRO A 101 12.96 0.48 9.70
C PRO A 101 12.35 -0.31 10.86
N THR A 102 12.26 0.32 12.04
CA THR A 102 11.72 -0.34 13.24
C THR A 102 10.20 -0.10 13.35
N THR A 103 9.46 -0.58 12.35
CA THR A 103 7.99 -0.48 12.29
C THR A 103 7.32 -1.80 12.63
N ALA A 104 6.01 -1.76 12.87
CA ALA A 104 5.21 -2.97 13.12
C ALA A 104 5.28 -4.00 11.99
N PHE A 105 5.45 -3.56 10.73
CA PHE A 105 5.54 -4.45 9.58
C PHE A 105 6.82 -5.30 9.57
N TYR A 106 7.95 -4.70 9.93
CA TYR A 106 9.21 -5.46 9.98
C TYR A 106 9.28 -6.36 11.20
N PHE A 107 8.68 -5.94 12.32
CA PHE A 107 8.49 -6.84 13.46
C PHE A 107 7.61 -8.04 13.07
N ALA A 108 6.48 -7.79 12.38
CA ALA A 108 5.59 -8.82 11.87
C ALA A 108 6.30 -9.81 10.96
N TYR A 109 7.15 -9.31 10.05
CA TYR A 109 7.96 -10.14 9.17
C TYR A 109 8.85 -11.11 9.98
N ILE A 110 9.56 -10.63 11.00
CA ILE A 110 10.43 -11.50 11.81
C ILE A 110 9.59 -12.54 12.56
N VAL A 111 8.47 -12.12 13.17
CA VAL A 111 7.56 -13.03 13.88
C VAL A 111 7.07 -14.13 12.94
N ASP A 112 6.57 -13.77 11.76
CA ASP A 112 6.00 -14.71 10.79
C ASP A 112 7.04 -15.70 10.24
N ASN A 113 8.30 -15.27 10.08
CA ASN A 113 9.37 -16.16 9.65
C ASN A 113 9.75 -17.17 10.75
N VAL A 114 9.88 -16.72 12.01
CA VAL A 114 10.26 -17.60 13.12
C VAL A 114 9.11 -18.52 13.56
N SER A 115 7.85 -18.08 13.41
CA SER A 115 6.68 -18.92 13.71
C SER A 115 6.40 -19.96 12.64
N GLY A 116 6.97 -19.83 11.44
CA GLY A 116 6.66 -20.67 10.27
C GLY A 116 5.42 -20.23 9.50
N GLU A 117 4.70 -19.20 9.95
CA GLU A 117 3.51 -18.67 9.27
C GLU A 117 3.83 -18.12 7.88
N ALA A 118 5.03 -17.56 7.67
CA ALA A 118 5.48 -17.13 6.36
C ALA A 118 5.54 -18.32 5.38
N ALA A 119 6.20 -19.41 5.77
CA ALA A 119 6.33 -20.61 4.94
C ALA A 119 4.96 -21.23 4.62
N ARG A 120 4.06 -21.27 5.62
CA ARG A 120 2.68 -21.75 5.45
C ARG A 120 1.90 -20.90 4.43
N ARG A 121 2.01 -19.56 4.50
CA ARG A 121 1.35 -18.66 3.54
C ARG A 121 1.91 -18.82 2.13
N ASP A 122 3.22 -19.01 1.99
CA ASP A 122 3.85 -19.21 0.69
C ASP A 122 3.42 -20.54 0.05
N GLU A 123 3.26 -21.59 0.84
CA GLU A 123 2.75 -22.88 0.35
C GLU A 123 1.33 -22.76 -0.19
N VAL A 124 0.43 -22.12 0.56
CA VAL A 124 -0.96 -21.86 0.13
C VAL A 124 -0.98 -21.03 -1.16
N SER A 125 -0.15 -19.99 -1.25
CA SER A 125 -0.05 -19.13 -2.43
C SER A 125 0.44 -19.90 -3.67
N ARG A 126 1.46 -20.76 -3.50
CA ARG A 126 1.96 -21.63 -4.57
C ARG A 126 0.88 -22.60 -5.06
N ALA A 127 0.17 -23.23 -4.14
CA ALA A 127 -0.92 -24.16 -4.48
C ALA A 127 -2.01 -23.47 -5.30
N HIS A 128 -2.47 -22.29 -4.85
CA HIS A 128 -3.46 -21.49 -5.57
C HIS A 128 -2.96 -21.07 -6.96
N THR A 129 -1.70 -20.63 -7.07
CA THR A 129 -1.11 -20.24 -8.36
C THR A 129 -1.06 -21.42 -9.34
N LEU A 130 -0.72 -22.61 -8.87
CA LEU A 130 -0.70 -23.82 -9.68
C LEU A 130 -2.10 -24.22 -10.15
N GLU A 131 -3.11 -24.07 -9.29
CA GLU A 131 -4.51 -24.32 -9.64
C GLU A 131 -4.98 -23.37 -10.75
N VAL A 132 -4.77 -22.06 -10.58
CA VAL A 132 -5.10 -21.06 -11.61
C VAL A 132 -4.39 -21.37 -12.92
N ARG A 133 -3.10 -21.69 -12.87
CA ARG A 133 -2.32 -22.04 -14.07
C ARG A 133 -2.88 -23.28 -14.76
N ARG A 134 -3.25 -24.32 -14.00
CA ARG A 134 -3.86 -25.54 -14.54
C ARG A 134 -5.17 -25.23 -15.26
N ARG A 135 -6.03 -24.42 -14.66
CA ARG A 135 -7.30 -23.99 -15.24
C ARG A 135 -7.10 -23.19 -16.54
N VAL A 136 -6.17 -22.24 -16.55
CA VAL A 136 -5.87 -21.45 -17.75
C VAL A 136 -5.38 -22.35 -18.88
N LEU A 137 -4.43 -23.25 -18.63
CA LEU A 137 -3.90 -24.17 -19.65
C LEU A 137 -4.98 -25.12 -20.20
N ALA A 138 -5.91 -25.59 -19.36
CA ALA A 138 -7.02 -26.44 -19.80
C ALA A 138 -7.97 -25.70 -20.77
N ASN A 139 -8.15 -24.39 -20.58
CA ASN A 139 -9.07 -23.58 -21.38
C ASN A 139 -8.41 -22.94 -22.63
N MET A 140 -7.08 -22.95 -22.73
CA MET A 140 -6.36 -22.43 -23.92
C MET A 140 -6.74 -23.11 -25.25
N PRO A 141 -6.87 -24.45 -25.35
CA PRO A 141 -7.32 -25.08 -26.60
C PRO A 141 -8.78 -24.74 -26.93
N GLU A 142 -9.66 -24.56 -25.93
CA GLU A 142 -11.05 -24.11 -26.14
C GLU A 142 -11.10 -22.68 -26.70
N GLN A 143 -10.20 -21.81 -26.24
CA GLN A 143 -10.12 -20.42 -26.69
C GLN A 143 -9.59 -20.31 -28.12
N ALA A 144 -8.59 -21.11 -28.50
CA ALA A 144 -8.10 -21.17 -29.89
C ALA A 144 -9.17 -21.72 -30.87
N ALA A 145 -10.01 -22.66 -30.43
CA ALA A 145 -11.11 -23.17 -31.24
C ALA A 145 -12.23 -22.13 -31.47
N LEU A 146 -12.43 -21.20 -30.54
CA LEU A 146 -13.41 -20.11 -30.66
C LEU A 146 -12.93 -18.94 -31.52
N GLU A 147 -11.62 -18.77 -31.72
CA GLU A 147 -11.05 -17.70 -32.56
C GLU A 147 -10.93 -18.07 -34.05
N ILE A 148 -11.06 -19.36 -34.40
CA ILE A 148 -10.94 -19.88 -35.78
C ILE A 148 -12.31 -20.10 -36.45
N ALA A 149 -13.41 -19.99 -35.70
CA ALA A 149 -14.79 -20.07 -36.20
C ALA A 149 -15.35 -18.68 -36.56
#